data_AF-A0A933MV04-F1
#
_entry.id   AF-A0A933MV04-F1
#
_cell.length_a   1.000
_cell.length_b   1.000
_cell.length_c   1.000
_cell.angle_alpha   90.00
_cell.angle_beta   90.00
_cell.angle_gamma   90.00
#
_symmetry.space_group_name_H-M   'P 1'
#
loop_
_entity.id
_entity.type
_entity.pdbx_description
1 polymer ?
#
loop_
_entity_poly.entity_id
_entity_poly.type
_entity_poly.pdbx_seq_one_letter_code
_entity_poly.pdbx_strand_id
1 'polypeptide(L)'
;MSHKTVFIAVFILLGTLSFAAAADAQGPKPGGTSRAPRAAVGNAFTYQGKLNDGGNPANGAYDFQFQLFDDPSPSFGFQKGNTVTANDAAVTNGLFTESLDFGTDVFNGDARWLQIFVRPGASTGAYTTLTPRQALTPAPYAFALPGLYTQQNATSPNIIGGYNGNVISNTVVGGTIGGGGESGYPNRVWESWATVGGGRSNTASGARATVAGGQYNTAGGSRSTIAGGQYNNVTGDYSAVGGGYTNTVSSDYATIGGGEGNNASGDYAVIPGGSSNSATMSYTLAAGRRAKANHQGAFVWGDSTDADFASSANNQFLIRANGGVGVGANSPAAMVHVSSSGGDSMPQMRLSTTSGDYVRLRLTNDNVSVANGYNNRWDVGAISTTFTIYSGKANQNVMTLTPGGATNYLAMGNGATLSAGGTWTNASDRNIHRIASSIIANSKTPK
;
A
#
# COMPACT_ATOMS: atom_id res chain seq x y z
N MET A 1 52.74 -14.37 -92.34
CA MET A 1 51.90 -13.26 -92.85
C MET A 1 50.46 -13.61 -92.49
N SER A 2 49.91 -13.14 -91.37
CA SER A 2 49.41 -11.77 -91.14
C SER A 2 48.34 -11.40 -92.17
N HIS A 3 47.10 -11.22 -91.74
CA HIS A 3 46.54 -9.87 -91.65
C HIS A 3 45.43 -9.79 -90.59
N LYS A 4 45.72 -8.96 -89.59
CA LYS A 4 44.81 -8.37 -88.60
C LYS A 4 44.06 -7.19 -89.23
N THR A 5 42.86 -6.92 -88.74
CA THR A 5 42.16 -5.62 -88.78
C THR A 5 41.13 -5.72 -87.65
N VAL A 6 41.20 -5.13 -86.45
CA VAL A 6 41.62 -3.81 -85.93
C VAL A 6 40.86 -2.65 -86.56
N PHE A 7 39.83 -2.18 -85.85
CA PHE A 7 39.39 -0.79 -85.88
C PHE A 7 39.56 -0.15 -84.50
N ILE A 8 40.03 1.09 -84.55
CA ILE A 8 40.59 1.95 -83.50
C ILE A 8 39.61 3.10 -83.23
N ALA A 9 39.47 3.50 -81.96
CA ALA A 9 39.35 4.89 -81.48
C ALA A 9 39.53 4.87 -79.95
N VAL A 10 40.71 5.15 -79.40
CA VAL A 10 41.27 6.46 -78.97
C VAL A 10 40.44 7.18 -77.88
N PHE A 11 40.99 7.06 -76.67
CA PHE A 11 40.97 7.87 -75.44
C PHE A 11 40.29 9.25 -75.42
N ILE A 12 39.51 9.52 -74.35
CA ILE A 12 39.74 10.64 -73.41
C ILE A 12 39.47 10.17 -71.95
N LEU A 13 40.42 10.48 -71.08
CA LEU A 13 40.51 10.31 -69.63
C LEU A 13 39.57 11.27 -68.89
N LEU A 14 38.79 10.84 -67.88
CA LEU A 14 38.43 11.68 -66.72
C LEU A 14 37.72 10.89 -65.61
N GLY A 15 38.28 10.93 -64.40
CA GLY A 15 37.54 11.12 -63.16
C GLY A 15 36.84 9.91 -62.53
N THR A 16 37.46 9.38 -61.49
CA THR A 16 36.83 8.62 -60.41
C THR A 16 35.58 9.30 -59.84
N LEU A 17 34.44 8.60 -59.78
CA LEU A 17 33.42 8.83 -58.76
C LEU A 17 32.68 7.53 -58.45
N SER A 18 33.06 6.94 -57.32
CA SER A 18 32.32 5.91 -56.60
C SER A 18 30.94 6.45 -56.20
N PHE A 19 29.86 5.88 -56.75
CA PHE A 19 28.55 5.94 -56.11
C PHE A 19 28.37 4.68 -55.27
N ALA A 20 28.49 4.86 -53.95
CA ALA A 20 27.98 3.91 -52.99
C ALA A 20 26.47 3.76 -53.24
N ALA A 21 26.01 2.51 -53.43
CA ALA A 21 24.61 2.21 -53.27
C ALA A 21 24.25 2.56 -51.82
N ALA A 22 23.50 3.64 -51.63
CA ALA A 22 22.86 3.94 -50.37
C ALA A 22 21.91 2.77 -50.07
N ALA A 23 22.32 1.90 -49.15
CA ALA A 23 21.38 1.04 -48.46
C ALA A 23 20.56 1.97 -47.56
N ASP A 24 19.40 2.40 -48.04
CA ASP A 24 18.42 3.07 -47.21
C ASP A 24 17.95 2.08 -46.14
N ALA A 25 18.42 2.26 -44.91
CA ALA A 25 17.80 1.67 -43.74
C ALA A 25 16.46 2.37 -43.53
N GLN A 26 15.39 1.82 -44.09
CA GLN A 26 14.04 2.27 -43.82
C GLN A 26 13.68 1.91 -42.38
N GLY A 27 13.65 2.90 -41.50
CA GLY A 27 13.10 2.73 -40.14
C GLY A 27 11.62 2.31 -40.20
N PRO A 28 11.13 1.50 -39.25
CA PRO A 28 9.73 1.07 -39.26
C PRO A 28 8.80 2.27 -39.12
N LYS A 29 7.90 2.46 -40.09
CA LYS A 29 6.72 3.31 -39.92
C LYS A 29 5.91 2.79 -38.72
N PRO A 30 5.50 3.64 -37.77
CA PRO A 30 4.54 3.24 -36.76
C PRO A 30 3.16 3.16 -37.40
N GLY A 31 2.66 1.94 -37.64
CA GLY A 31 1.30 1.74 -38.15
C GLY A 31 1.08 0.38 -38.79
N GLY A 32 0.81 -0.64 -37.97
CA GLY A 32 0.41 -1.98 -38.40
C GLY A 32 0.53 -2.99 -37.26
N THR A 33 -0.57 -3.25 -36.56
CA THR A 33 -0.67 -4.25 -35.49
C THR A 33 -0.63 -5.66 -36.07
N SER A 34 0.56 -6.13 -36.47
CA SER A 34 0.84 -7.56 -36.59
C SER A 34 2.10 -7.83 -35.79
N ARG A 35 1.92 -8.01 -34.48
CA ARG A 35 2.96 -8.56 -33.60
C ARG A 35 3.32 -9.93 -34.18
N ALA A 36 4.52 -10.09 -34.71
CA ALA A 36 5.04 -11.42 -35.02
C ALA A 36 4.86 -12.28 -33.76
N PRO A 37 4.31 -13.52 -33.86
CA PRO A 37 4.22 -14.39 -32.71
C PRO A 37 5.64 -14.54 -32.14
N ARG A 38 5.77 -14.30 -30.84
CA ARG A 38 7.02 -14.52 -30.12
C ARG A 38 7.36 -16.01 -30.28
N ALA A 39 8.29 -16.34 -31.17
CA ALA A 39 8.85 -17.68 -31.23
C ALA A 39 9.63 -17.88 -29.93
N ALA A 40 9.26 -18.89 -29.14
CA ALA A 40 10.07 -19.28 -28.00
C ALA A 40 11.46 -19.68 -28.52
N VAL A 41 12.51 -19.15 -27.89
CA VAL A 41 13.85 -19.72 -28.09
C VAL A 41 13.77 -21.15 -27.55
N GLY A 42 14.10 -22.14 -28.39
CA GLY A 42 14.13 -23.54 -27.96
C GLY A 42 15.17 -23.76 -26.86
N ASN A 43 15.16 -24.95 -26.24
CA ASN A 43 16.13 -25.30 -25.19
C ASN A 43 17.45 -25.84 -25.76
N ALA A 44 17.51 -26.01 -27.08
CA ALA A 44 18.69 -26.51 -27.76
C ALA A 44 19.83 -25.49 -27.79
N PHE A 45 21.06 -25.95 -27.62
CA PHE A 45 22.27 -25.16 -27.88
C PHE A 45 23.22 -25.90 -28.82
N THR A 46 24.07 -25.15 -29.51
CA THR A 46 25.09 -25.71 -30.39
C THR A 46 26.33 -26.08 -29.58
N TYR A 47 26.74 -27.35 -29.67
CA TYR A 47 27.98 -27.84 -29.10
C TYR A 47 28.99 -28.12 -30.22
N GLN A 48 30.19 -27.54 -30.10
CA GLN A 48 31.30 -27.79 -31.02
C GLN A 48 32.42 -28.50 -30.27
N GLY A 49 32.81 -29.68 -30.75
CA GLY A 49 33.81 -30.52 -30.09
C GLY A 49 34.97 -30.90 -31.00
N LYS A 50 36.08 -31.31 -30.38
CA LYS A 50 37.21 -31.94 -31.05
C LYS A 50 37.42 -33.35 -30.51
N LEU A 51 37.35 -34.34 -31.38
CA LEU A 51 37.62 -35.75 -31.11
C LEU A 51 38.99 -36.15 -31.69
N ASN A 52 39.81 -36.79 -30.86
CA ASN A 52 41.01 -37.48 -31.30
C ASN A 52 40.81 -38.98 -31.11
N ASP A 53 41.30 -39.78 -32.06
CA ASP A 53 41.37 -41.23 -32.00
C ASP A 53 42.84 -41.67 -32.06
N GLY A 54 43.29 -42.41 -31.05
CA GLY A 54 44.70 -42.81 -30.93
C GLY A 54 45.70 -41.64 -30.94
N GLY A 55 45.29 -40.45 -30.50
CA GLY A 55 46.11 -39.23 -30.52
C GLY A 55 46.06 -38.42 -31.83
N ASN A 56 45.45 -38.95 -32.89
CA ASN A 56 45.26 -38.26 -34.17
C ASN A 56 43.85 -37.66 -34.26
N PRO A 57 43.62 -36.55 -34.98
CA PRO A 57 42.27 -36.04 -35.22
C PRO A 57 41.40 -37.09 -35.94
N ALA A 58 40.23 -37.39 -35.36
CA ALA A 58 39.30 -38.37 -35.91
C ALA A 58 38.70 -37.90 -37.25
N ASN A 59 38.38 -38.83 -38.15
CA ASN A 59 37.71 -38.53 -39.43
C ASN A 59 36.71 -39.64 -39.76
N GLY A 60 35.51 -39.26 -40.22
CA GLY A 60 34.44 -40.17 -40.58
C GLY A 60 33.18 -39.99 -39.73
N ALA A 61 32.26 -40.93 -39.81
CA ALA A 61 31.02 -40.93 -39.03
C ALA A 61 31.25 -41.56 -37.65
N TYR A 62 30.74 -40.90 -36.61
CA TYR A 62 30.78 -41.38 -35.22
C TYR A 62 29.40 -41.25 -34.58
N ASP A 63 29.03 -42.22 -33.76
CA ASP A 63 27.85 -42.08 -32.90
C ASP A 63 28.25 -41.41 -31.59
N PHE A 64 27.47 -40.43 -31.16
CA PHE A 64 27.62 -39.78 -29.86
C PHE A 64 26.38 -39.95 -29.00
N GLN A 65 26.60 -40.09 -27.69
CA GLN A 65 25.58 -39.81 -26.68
C GLN A 65 26.07 -38.70 -25.75
N PHE A 66 25.16 -37.78 -25.47
CA PHE A 66 25.37 -36.67 -24.57
C PHE A 66 24.41 -36.79 -23.40
N GLN A 67 24.95 -36.66 -22.20
CA GLN A 67 24.18 -36.65 -20.96
C GLN A 67 24.60 -35.45 -20.11
N LEU A 68 23.64 -34.81 -19.47
CA LEU A 68 23.87 -33.64 -18.62
C LEU A 68 23.88 -34.05 -17.15
N PHE A 69 24.84 -33.57 -16.36
CA PHE A 69 24.98 -33.90 -14.94
C PHE A 69 25.15 -32.65 -14.06
N ASP A 70 24.87 -32.81 -12.76
CA ASP A 70 25.02 -31.78 -11.71
C ASP A 70 26.32 -31.89 -10.90
N ASP A 71 27.26 -32.75 -11.31
CA ASP A 71 28.58 -32.88 -10.69
C ASP A 71 29.68 -33.08 -11.75
N PRO A 72 30.89 -32.50 -11.58
CA PRO A 72 32.02 -32.69 -12.51
C PRO A 72 32.56 -34.12 -12.56
N SER A 73 32.42 -34.89 -11.48
CA SER A 73 32.98 -36.24 -11.36
C SER A 73 32.08 -37.27 -12.02
N PRO A 74 32.61 -38.19 -12.86
CA PRO A 74 31.82 -39.29 -13.41
C PRO A 74 31.30 -40.27 -12.34
N SER A 75 31.89 -40.25 -11.14
CA SER A 75 31.49 -41.11 -10.01
C SER A 75 30.40 -40.50 -9.12
N PHE A 76 30.06 -39.23 -9.32
CA PHE A 76 29.06 -38.51 -8.52
C PHE A 76 28.06 -37.77 -9.42
N GLY A 77 27.05 -37.20 -8.78
CA GLY A 77 25.97 -36.45 -9.45
C GLY A 77 24.91 -37.33 -10.10
N PHE A 78 23.78 -36.71 -10.39
CA PHE A 78 22.64 -37.30 -11.08
C PHE A 78 22.47 -36.68 -12.46
N GLN A 79 22.08 -37.52 -13.43
CA GLN A 79 21.71 -37.03 -14.76
C GLN A 79 20.51 -36.07 -14.66
N LYS A 80 20.55 -35.00 -15.46
CA LYS A 80 19.45 -34.07 -15.68
C LYS A 80 18.96 -34.21 -17.12
N GLY A 81 17.64 -34.22 -17.31
CA GLY A 81 17.04 -34.32 -18.64
C GLY A 81 17.23 -35.67 -19.31
N ASN A 82 16.93 -35.72 -20.61
CA ASN A 82 17.09 -36.91 -21.46
C ASN A 82 18.55 -37.10 -21.92
N THR A 83 18.85 -38.27 -22.48
CA THR A 83 20.09 -38.50 -23.25
C THR A 83 19.86 -38.03 -24.68
N VAL A 84 20.76 -37.20 -25.21
CA VAL A 84 20.74 -36.79 -26.63
C VAL A 84 21.66 -37.72 -27.41
N THR A 85 21.14 -38.36 -28.46
CA THR A 85 21.92 -39.27 -29.33
C THR A 85 22.06 -38.65 -30.71
N ALA A 86 23.30 -38.56 -31.19
CA ALA A 86 23.63 -38.16 -32.55
C ALA A 86 24.25 -39.36 -33.26
N ASN A 87 23.49 -40.00 -34.14
CA ASN A 87 23.96 -41.15 -34.91
C ASN A 87 24.65 -40.66 -36.18
N ASP A 88 25.74 -41.33 -36.56
CA ASP A 88 26.52 -41.02 -37.76
C ASP A 88 26.92 -39.54 -37.89
N ALA A 89 27.22 -38.88 -36.77
CA ALA A 89 27.69 -37.51 -36.74
C ALA A 89 28.99 -37.37 -37.54
N ALA A 90 29.03 -36.41 -38.46
CA ALA A 90 30.19 -36.21 -39.32
C ALA A 90 31.33 -35.55 -38.52
N VAL A 91 32.45 -36.26 -38.40
CA VAL A 91 33.69 -35.76 -37.80
C VAL A 91 34.71 -35.51 -38.91
N THR A 92 35.20 -34.28 -39.02
CA THR A 92 36.21 -33.89 -40.02
C THR A 92 37.37 -33.20 -39.35
N ASN A 93 38.58 -33.73 -39.52
CA ASN A 93 39.80 -33.27 -38.86
C ASN A 93 39.63 -33.11 -37.33
N GLY A 94 38.94 -34.08 -36.74
CA GLY A 94 38.54 -34.12 -35.35
C GLY A 94 37.36 -33.23 -34.96
N LEU A 95 36.92 -32.29 -35.80
CA LEU A 95 35.85 -31.35 -35.43
C LEU A 95 34.47 -31.91 -35.74
N PHE A 96 33.51 -31.64 -34.85
CA PHE A 96 32.09 -31.94 -35.04
C PHE A 96 31.22 -30.85 -34.42
N THR A 97 29.96 -30.76 -34.85
CA THR A 97 28.99 -29.78 -34.37
C THR A 97 27.64 -30.45 -34.22
N GLU A 98 27.06 -30.38 -33.03
CA GLU A 98 25.75 -30.98 -32.73
C GLU A 98 24.82 -29.96 -32.06
N SER A 99 23.52 -30.11 -32.31
CA SER A 99 22.48 -29.38 -31.58
C SER A 99 21.97 -30.25 -30.43
N LEU A 100 22.14 -29.79 -29.20
CA LEU A 100 21.84 -30.55 -27.99
C LEU A 100 20.62 -29.98 -27.28
N ASP A 101 19.54 -30.76 -27.18
CA ASP A 101 18.33 -30.42 -26.42
C ASP A 101 18.06 -31.47 -25.32
N PHE A 102 18.28 -31.06 -24.07
CA PHE A 102 18.12 -31.90 -22.88
C PHE A 102 16.71 -31.81 -22.25
N GLY A 103 15.76 -31.14 -22.91
CA GLY A 103 14.40 -30.94 -22.43
C GLY A 103 14.21 -29.66 -21.60
N THR A 104 13.08 -29.55 -20.90
CA THR A 104 12.72 -28.38 -20.09
C THR A 104 13.37 -28.43 -18.69
N ASP A 105 13.50 -27.26 -18.05
CA ASP A 105 13.90 -27.11 -16.63
C ASP A 105 15.29 -27.65 -16.25
N VAL A 106 16.12 -28.02 -17.22
CA VAL A 106 17.49 -28.51 -16.99
C VAL A 106 18.50 -27.39 -16.74
N PHE A 107 18.27 -26.20 -17.35
CA PHE A 107 19.09 -25.00 -17.20
C PHE A 107 18.39 -23.98 -16.30
N ASN A 108 18.66 -24.06 -15.00
CA ASN A 108 18.00 -23.30 -13.95
C ASN A 108 18.95 -22.32 -13.22
N GLY A 109 20.17 -22.13 -13.72
CA GLY A 109 21.21 -21.30 -13.11
C GLY A 109 22.26 -22.09 -12.31
N ASP A 110 22.02 -23.36 -12.03
CA ASP A 110 23.01 -24.24 -11.42
C ASP A 110 24.09 -24.66 -12.43
N ALA A 111 25.28 -25.01 -11.93
CA ALA A 111 26.35 -25.55 -12.76
C ALA A 111 25.96 -26.89 -13.42
N ARG A 112 26.41 -27.09 -14.66
CA ARG A 112 26.14 -28.29 -15.46
C ARG A 112 27.39 -28.80 -16.15
N TRP A 113 27.48 -30.13 -16.26
CA TRP A 113 28.58 -30.82 -16.92
C TRP A 113 28.06 -31.80 -17.96
N LEU A 114 28.69 -31.80 -19.13
CA LEU A 114 28.39 -32.66 -20.26
C LEU A 114 29.26 -33.93 -20.18
N GLN A 115 28.61 -35.08 -20.00
CA GLN A 115 29.22 -36.38 -20.19
C GLN A 115 29.01 -36.81 -21.65
N ILE A 116 30.11 -37.15 -22.33
CA ILE A 116 30.10 -37.56 -23.73
C ILE A 116 30.49 -39.03 -23.81
N PHE A 117 29.77 -39.78 -24.61
CA PHE A 117 30.08 -41.15 -24.98
C PHE A 117 30.20 -41.21 -26.50
N VAL A 118 31.18 -41.95 -27.01
CA VAL A 118 31.47 -42.01 -28.45
C VAL A 118 31.79 -43.42 -28.91
N ARG A 119 31.42 -43.75 -30.14
CA ARG A 119 31.91 -44.93 -30.88
C ARG A 119 31.95 -44.64 -32.39
N PRO A 120 32.72 -45.39 -33.19
CA PRO A 120 32.65 -45.28 -34.65
C PRO A 120 31.22 -45.58 -35.16
N GLY A 121 30.71 -44.84 -36.15
CA GLY A 121 29.28 -44.88 -36.55
C GLY A 121 28.81 -46.25 -37.06
N ALA A 122 29.66 -46.98 -37.77
CA ALA A 122 29.35 -48.35 -38.20
C ALA A 122 29.39 -49.40 -37.07
N SER A 123 29.75 -49.02 -35.84
CA SER A 123 29.92 -49.94 -34.71
C SER A 123 28.62 -50.14 -33.95
N THR A 124 28.27 -51.40 -33.66
CA THR A 124 27.20 -51.75 -32.71
C THR A 124 27.73 -52.02 -31.29
N GLY A 125 29.03 -51.80 -31.06
CA GLY A 125 29.70 -52.02 -29.77
C GLY A 125 29.28 -51.01 -28.70
N ALA A 126 29.80 -51.21 -27.49
CA ALA A 126 29.61 -50.29 -26.37
C ALA A 126 30.26 -48.93 -26.66
N TYR A 127 29.69 -47.85 -26.12
CA TYR A 127 30.29 -46.53 -26.23
C TYR A 127 31.50 -46.39 -25.30
N THR A 128 32.49 -45.63 -25.76
CA THR A 128 33.62 -45.17 -24.93
C THR A 128 33.24 -43.88 -24.22
N THR A 129 33.32 -43.86 -22.90
CA THR A 129 33.12 -42.67 -22.07
C THR A 129 34.31 -41.72 -22.17
N LEU A 130 34.08 -40.48 -22.55
CA LEU A 130 35.12 -39.44 -22.58
C LEU A 130 35.21 -38.77 -21.20
N THR A 131 36.41 -38.73 -20.62
CA THR A 131 36.66 -38.11 -19.31
C THR A 131 37.71 -37.00 -19.40
N PRO A 132 37.64 -35.96 -18.54
CA PRO A 132 36.57 -35.66 -17.58
C PRO A 132 35.28 -35.13 -18.24
N ARG A 133 34.18 -35.02 -17.47
CA ARG A 133 32.98 -34.31 -17.94
C ARG A 133 33.34 -32.86 -18.24
N GLN A 134 32.77 -32.31 -19.30
CA GLN A 134 33.06 -30.93 -19.71
C GLN A 134 32.08 -29.95 -19.07
N ALA A 135 32.60 -28.90 -18.42
CA ALA A 135 31.74 -27.87 -17.85
C ALA A 135 31.06 -27.07 -18.97
N LEU A 136 29.74 -26.85 -18.84
CA LEU A 136 29.03 -25.90 -19.69
C LEU A 136 29.22 -24.50 -19.10
N THR A 137 30.03 -23.68 -19.77
CA THR A 137 30.29 -22.31 -19.33
C THR A 137 29.18 -21.36 -19.80
N PRO A 138 28.70 -20.45 -18.94
CA PRO A 138 27.72 -19.45 -19.35
C PRO A 138 28.32 -18.45 -20.36
N ALA A 139 27.49 -17.95 -21.28
CA ALA A 139 27.86 -16.83 -22.14
C ALA A 139 28.05 -15.55 -21.29
N PRO A 140 28.95 -14.62 -21.65
CA PRO A 140 29.27 -13.45 -20.82
C PRO A 140 28.05 -12.62 -20.36
N TYR A 141 27.01 -12.49 -21.20
CA TYR A 141 25.78 -11.78 -20.83
C TYR A 141 24.88 -12.55 -19.85
N ALA A 142 25.02 -13.87 -19.72
CA ALA A 142 24.30 -14.65 -18.72
C ALA A 142 24.77 -14.35 -17.28
N PHE A 143 25.99 -13.86 -17.10
CA PHE A 143 26.49 -13.36 -15.81
C PHE A 143 25.93 -11.99 -15.42
N ALA A 144 25.22 -11.29 -16.31
CA ALA A 144 24.65 -9.98 -15.97
C ALA A 144 23.42 -10.09 -15.04
N LEU A 145 22.88 -11.29 -14.82
CA LEU A 145 21.70 -11.52 -13.98
C LEU A 145 21.88 -12.59 -12.87
N PRO A 146 22.98 -12.60 -12.08
CA PRO A 146 23.09 -13.57 -10.98
C PRO A 146 22.00 -13.32 -9.95
N GLY A 147 21.24 -14.37 -9.61
CA GLY A 147 20.15 -14.27 -8.65
C GLY A 147 18.80 -13.82 -9.23
N LEU A 148 18.66 -13.64 -10.55
CA LEU A 148 17.36 -13.52 -11.20
C LEU A 148 17.06 -14.76 -12.04
N TYR A 149 16.02 -15.50 -11.68
CA TYR A 149 15.58 -16.67 -12.43
C TYR A 149 14.06 -16.73 -12.50
N THR A 150 13.56 -17.52 -13.45
CA THR A 150 12.13 -17.78 -13.60
C THR A 150 11.81 -19.20 -13.17
N GLN A 151 10.73 -19.42 -12.42
CA GLN A 151 10.14 -20.75 -12.29
C GLN A 151 9.07 -20.89 -13.38
N GLN A 152 9.37 -21.72 -14.38
CA GLN A 152 8.44 -21.96 -15.49
C GLN A 152 7.25 -22.81 -15.01
N ASN A 153 6.08 -22.57 -15.60
CA ASN A 153 4.88 -23.39 -15.44
C ASN A 153 3.96 -23.19 -16.66
N ALA A 154 2.90 -24.00 -16.77
CA ALA A 154 2.02 -24.04 -17.93
C ALA A 154 1.16 -22.78 -18.17
N THR A 155 1.13 -21.83 -17.22
CA THR A 155 0.23 -20.66 -17.29
C THR A 155 0.99 -19.33 -17.28
N SER A 156 1.58 -18.97 -16.14
CA SER A 156 2.31 -17.73 -15.92
C SER A 156 3.55 -18.03 -15.08
N PRO A 157 4.76 -17.96 -15.66
CA PRO A 157 5.99 -18.17 -14.91
C PRO A 157 6.10 -17.24 -13.71
N ASN A 158 6.80 -17.68 -12.67
CA ASN A 158 7.18 -16.84 -11.55
C ASN A 158 8.53 -16.18 -11.84
N ILE A 159 8.79 -15.01 -11.25
CA ILE A 159 10.06 -14.30 -11.33
C ILE A 159 10.65 -14.21 -9.92
N ILE A 160 11.87 -14.69 -9.72
CA ILE A 160 12.58 -14.60 -8.43
C ILE A 160 13.92 -13.92 -8.63
N GLY A 161 14.05 -12.73 -8.04
CA GLY A 161 15.28 -11.95 -7.94
C GLY A 161 15.91 -12.02 -6.54
N GLY A 162 17.22 -11.76 -6.46
CA GLY A 162 17.96 -11.51 -5.22
C GLY A 162 18.61 -12.74 -4.59
N TYR A 163 18.58 -12.81 -3.26
CA TYR A 163 19.17 -13.90 -2.48
C TYR A 163 18.57 -15.25 -2.88
N ASN A 164 19.42 -16.27 -3.05
CA ASN A 164 19.02 -17.59 -3.53
C ASN A 164 18.05 -18.35 -2.59
N GLY A 165 17.91 -17.91 -1.33
CA GLY A 165 16.92 -18.44 -0.41
C GLY A 165 15.53 -17.80 -0.53
N ASN A 166 15.31 -16.84 -1.43
CA ASN A 166 13.97 -16.32 -1.73
C ASN A 166 13.07 -17.43 -2.29
N VAL A 167 11.82 -17.48 -1.82
CA VAL A 167 10.92 -18.61 -2.12
C VAL A 167 9.61 -18.13 -2.73
N ILE A 168 9.25 -18.72 -3.86
CA ILE A 168 7.87 -18.76 -4.35
C ILE A 168 7.41 -20.22 -4.29
N SER A 169 6.24 -20.46 -3.69
CA SER A 169 5.69 -21.81 -3.51
C SER A 169 5.47 -22.54 -4.85
N ASN A 170 5.57 -23.87 -4.86
CA ASN A 170 5.49 -24.69 -6.06
C ASN A 170 4.11 -24.69 -6.75
N THR A 171 3.04 -24.37 -6.01
CA THR A 171 1.67 -24.26 -6.55
C THR A 171 1.36 -22.87 -7.12
N VAL A 172 2.25 -21.90 -6.93
CA VAL A 172 2.03 -20.49 -7.31
C VAL A 172 2.32 -20.28 -8.79
N VAL A 173 1.45 -19.50 -9.43
CA VAL A 173 1.63 -18.98 -10.78
C VAL A 173 1.62 -17.45 -10.77
N GLY A 174 2.44 -16.84 -11.64
CA GLY A 174 2.55 -15.38 -11.76
C GLY A 174 3.07 -14.66 -10.51
N GLY A 175 3.71 -15.36 -9.59
CA GLY A 175 4.33 -14.76 -8.41
C GLY A 175 5.60 -13.97 -8.77
N THR A 176 5.85 -12.88 -8.07
CA THR A 176 7.06 -12.05 -8.28
C THR A 176 7.78 -11.75 -6.99
N ILE A 177 9.09 -11.99 -6.97
CA ILE A 177 10.03 -11.41 -6.01
C ILE A 177 11.02 -10.58 -6.83
N GLY A 178 10.99 -9.25 -6.68
CA GLY A 178 11.83 -8.36 -7.49
C GLY A 178 13.32 -8.40 -7.11
N GLY A 179 13.65 -8.76 -5.87
CA GLY A 179 15.02 -8.78 -5.37
C GLY A 179 15.14 -8.89 -3.85
N GLY A 180 16.31 -8.55 -3.33
CA GLY A 180 16.59 -8.53 -1.89
C GLY A 180 16.64 -9.92 -1.26
N GLY A 181 16.36 -9.99 0.04
CA GLY A 181 16.58 -11.17 0.86
C GLY A 181 18.03 -11.32 1.29
N GLU A 182 18.25 -12.13 2.32
CA GLU A 182 19.57 -12.54 2.80
C GLU A 182 19.44 -13.84 3.61
N SER A 183 20.57 -14.46 3.98
CA SER A 183 20.58 -15.66 4.81
C SER A 183 19.80 -15.47 6.10
N GLY A 184 18.84 -16.37 6.36
CA GLY A 184 17.91 -16.29 7.49
C GLY A 184 16.71 -15.36 7.29
N TYR A 185 16.73 -14.48 6.28
CA TYR A 185 15.71 -13.45 6.05
C TYR A 185 15.25 -13.36 4.58
N PRO A 186 14.83 -14.48 3.96
CA PRO A 186 14.39 -14.46 2.58
C PRO A 186 12.99 -13.85 2.43
N ASN A 187 12.73 -13.31 1.25
CA ASN A 187 11.41 -12.91 0.82
C ASN A 187 10.59 -14.13 0.35
N ARG A 188 9.27 -14.09 0.57
CA ARG A 188 8.39 -15.24 0.34
C ARG A 188 7.08 -14.84 -0.35
N VAL A 189 6.66 -15.64 -1.34
CA VAL A 189 5.33 -15.58 -1.97
C VAL A 189 4.67 -16.94 -1.88
N TRP A 190 3.46 -17.00 -1.30
CA TRP A 190 2.74 -18.26 -1.07
C TRP A 190 1.51 -18.45 -1.95
N GLU A 191 0.97 -17.37 -2.53
CA GLU A 191 -0.26 -17.43 -3.32
C GLU A 191 -0.09 -16.81 -4.72
N SER A 192 -0.99 -17.19 -5.63
CA SER A 192 -0.90 -16.81 -7.04
C SER A 192 -1.06 -15.31 -7.26
N TRP A 193 -0.30 -14.78 -8.22
CA TRP A 193 -0.22 -13.37 -8.58
C TRP A 193 0.18 -12.41 -7.46
N ALA A 194 0.71 -12.92 -6.33
CA ALA A 194 1.23 -12.07 -5.29
C ALA A 194 2.63 -11.55 -5.64
N THR A 195 2.96 -10.36 -5.13
CA THR A 195 4.22 -9.67 -5.43
C THR A 195 4.92 -9.21 -4.16
N VAL A 196 6.21 -9.51 -4.07
CA VAL A 196 7.15 -8.83 -3.17
C VAL A 196 8.13 -8.03 -4.03
N GLY A 197 8.12 -6.70 -3.94
CA GLY A 197 9.02 -5.87 -4.74
C GLY A 197 10.50 -6.06 -4.37
N GLY A 198 10.78 -6.32 -3.10
CA GLY A 198 12.13 -6.63 -2.60
C GLY A 198 12.23 -6.47 -1.09
N GLY A 199 13.39 -6.00 -0.60
CA GLY A 199 13.64 -5.80 0.83
C GLY A 199 14.06 -7.08 1.54
N ARG A 200 13.78 -7.19 2.84
CA ARG A 200 14.27 -8.28 3.71
C ARG A 200 13.14 -8.93 4.50
N SER A 201 13.01 -10.25 4.43
CA SER A 201 12.02 -11.04 5.17
C SER A 201 10.55 -10.63 4.97
N ASN A 202 10.19 -10.17 3.77
CA ASN A 202 8.79 -9.85 3.45
C ASN A 202 8.03 -11.09 2.98
N THR A 203 6.74 -11.16 3.30
CA THR A 203 5.85 -12.28 2.93
C THR A 203 4.56 -11.76 2.29
N ALA A 204 4.27 -12.20 1.07
CA ALA A 204 2.97 -12.03 0.42
C ALA A 204 2.28 -13.40 0.36
N SER A 205 1.34 -13.65 1.28
CA SER A 205 0.65 -14.94 1.42
C SER A 205 -0.82 -14.91 1.03
N GLY A 206 -1.38 -13.77 0.66
CA GLY A 206 -2.72 -13.69 0.07
C GLY A 206 -2.69 -13.70 -1.46
N ALA A 207 -3.72 -14.25 -2.09
CA ALA A 207 -3.84 -14.21 -3.55
C ALA A 207 -3.91 -12.76 -4.04
N ARG A 208 -3.05 -12.38 -4.99
CA ARG A 208 -2.89 -10.99 -5.50
C ARG A 208 -2.43 -9.99 -4.44
N ALA A 209 -1.88 -10.44 -3.31
CA ALA A 209 -1.33 -9.57 -2.29
C ALA A 209 -0.06 -8.88 -2.78
N THR A 210 0.21 -7.67 -2.29
CA THR A 210 1.41 -6.91 -2.67
C THR A 210 2.14 -6.42 -1.42
N VAL A 211 3.43 -6.70 -1.35
CA VAL A 211 4.38 -6.01 -0.47
C VAL A 211 5.39 -5.30 -1.35
N ALA A 212 5.34 -3.97 -1.44
CA ALA A 212 6.24 -3.25 -2.36
C ALA A 212 7.72 -3.31 -1.89
N GLY A 213 7.98 -3.47 -0.59
CA GLY A 213 9.33 -3.63 -0.04
C GLY A 213 9.37 -3.51 1.48
N GLY A 214 10.50 -3.05 2.01
CA GLY A 214 10.70 -2.86 3.46
C GLY A 214 11.22 -4.12 4.16
N GLN A 215 10.88 -4.28 5.44
CA GLN A 215 11.39 -5.38 6.26
C GLN A 215 10.31 -6.03 7.14
N TYR A 216 10.23 -7.36 7.16
CA TYR A 216 9.27 -8.11 7.99
C TYR A 216 7.80 -7.72 7.80
N ASN A 217 7.41 -7.35 6.58
CA ASN A 217 6.01 -7.09 6.27
C ASN A 217 5.29 -8.38 5.83
N THR A 218 4.04 -8.56 6.25
CA THR A 218 3.20 -9.71 5.89
C THR A 218 1.87 -9.24 5.31
N ALA A 219 1.67 -9.43 4.00
CA ALA A 219 0.40 -9.21 3.31
C ALA A 219 -0.29 -10.57 3.08
N GLY A 220 -1.18 -10.94 4.01
CA GLY A 220 -1.83 -12.25 4.06
C GLY A 220 -3.26 -12.32 3.54
N GLY A 221 -3.99 -11.19 3.50
CA GLY A 221 -5.35 -11.16 2.92
C GLY A 221 -5.33 -11.16 1.39
N SER A 222 -6.39 -11.65 0.74
CA SER A 222 -6.55 -11.56 -0.70
C SER A 222 -6.58 -10.09 -1.15
N ARG A 223 -5.80 -9.75 -2.17
CA ARG A 223 -5.64 -8.37 -2.68
C ARG A 223 -5.20 -7.36 -1.61
N SER A 224 -4.61 -7.82 -0.50
CA SER A 224 -4.05 -6.95 0.51
C SER A 224 -2.81 -6.22 -0.01
N THR A 225 -2.55 -5.03 0.52
CA THR A 225 -1.40 -4.21 0.09
C THR A 225 -0.62 -3.66 1.28
N ILE A 226 0.71 -3.80 1.25
CA ILE A 226 1.64 -3.08 2.10
C ILE A 226 2.61 -2.32 1.19
N ALA A 227 2.56 -0.99 1.22
CA ALA A 227 3.43 -0.18 0.37
C ALA A 227 4.88 -0.08 0.88
N GLY A 228 5.17 -0.51 2.11
CA GLY A 228 6.53 -0.60 2.66
C GLY A 228 6.56 -0.55 4.18
N GLY A 229 7.67 -0.07 4.74
CA GLY A 229 7.86 0.06 6.19
C GLY A 229 8.40 -1.22 6.83
N GLN A 230 8.16 -1.37 8.14
CA GLN A 230 8.69 -2.49 8.91
C GLN A 230 7.65 -3.10 9.87
N TYR A 231 7.60 -4.43 9.95
CA TYR A 231 6.69 -5.18 10.83
C TYR A 231 5.20 -4.86 10.63
N ASN A 232 4.78 -4.50 9.41
CA ASN A 232 3.36 -4.32 9.13
C ASN A 232 2.71 -5.67 8.80
N ASN A 233 1.50 -5.90 9.29
CA ASN A 233 0.75 -7.15 9.10
C ASN A 233 -0.66 -6.86 8.60
N VAL A 234 -1.04 -7.43 7.45
CA VAL A 234 -2.33 -7.17 6.80
C VAL A 234 -2.98 -8.50 6.43
N THR A 235 -3.95 -8.96 7.22
CA THR A 235 -4.61 -10.27 7.02
C THR A 235 -6.03 -10.16 6.47
N GLY A 236 -6.66 -8.98 6.50
CA GLY A 236 -8.00 -8.77 5.94
C GLY A 236 -7.98 -8.70 4.41
N ASP A 237 -9.05 -9.14 3.75
CA ASP A 237 -9.17 -9.05 2.30
C ASP A 237 -9.38 -7.59 1.85
N TYR A 238 -8.83 -7.21 0.69
CA TYR A 238 -8.90 -5.85 0.13
C TYR A 238 -8.37 -4.75 1.06
N SER A 239 -7.60 -5.11 2.08
CA SER A 239 -7.13 -4.18 3.11
C SER A 239 -5.73 -3.67 2.82
N ALA A 240 -5.33 -2.55 3.45
CA ALA A 240 -4.08 -1.89 3.12
C ALA A 240 -3.36 -1.21 4.29
N VAL A 241 -2.02 -1.21 4.21
CA VAL A 241 -1.12 -0.36 5.00
C VAL A 241 -0.25 0.47 4.05
N GLY A 242 -0.31 1.79 4.17
CA GLY A 242 0.52 2.70 3.37
C GLY A 242 2.01 2.69 3.75
N GLY A 243 2.36 2.24 4.95
CA GLY A 243 3.74 2.08 5.43
C GLY A 243 3.83 2.19 6.95
N GLY A 244 5.01 2.58 7.46
CA GLY A 244 5.22 2.80 8.90
C GLY A 244 5.79 1.58 9.64
N TYR A 245 5.64 1.59 10.95
CA TYR A 245 6.19 0.57 11.86
C TYR A 245 5.07 -0.13 12.63
N THR A 246 5.08 -1.46 12.67
CA THR A 246 4.21 -2.28 13.55
C THR A 246 2.70 -2.04 13.42
N ASN A 247 2.21 -1.70 12.23
CA ASN A 247 0.76 -1.56 11.99
C ASN A 247 0.11 -2.91 11.68
N THR A 248 -1.09 -3.15 12.20
CA THR A 248 -1.85 -4.38 11.98
C THR A 248 -3.24 -4.08 11.44
N VAL A 249 -3.60 -4.74 10.33
CA VAL A 249 -4.95 -4.73 9.75
C VAL A 249 -5.47 -6.14 9.66
N SER A 250 -6.57 -6.45 10.36
CA SER A 250 -7.07 -7.82 10.48
C SER A 250 -8.42 -8.09 9.83
N SER A 251 -9.14 -7.04 9.43
CA SER A 251 -10.50 -7.13 8.89
C SER A 251 -10.59 -6.62 7.46
N ASP A 252 -11.65 -7.02 6.77
CA ASP A 252 -11.83 -6.75 5.34
C ASP A 252 -12.04 -5.27 5.09
N TYR A 253 -11.48 -4.78 3.98
CA TYR A 253 -11.56 -3.38 3.53
C TYR A 253 -11.00 -2.34 4.52
N ALA A 254 -10.40 -2.76 5.63
CA ALA A 254 -9.81 -1.85 6.59
C ALA A 254 -8.51 -1.23 6.05
N THR A 255 -8.18 -0.02 6.50
CA THR A 255 -7.02 0.73 5.99
C THR A 255 -6.29 1.44 7.10
N ILE A 256 -4.96 1.32 7.10
CA ILE A 256 -4.06 2.17 7.89
C ILE A 256 -3.19 2.99 6.92
N GLY A 257 -3.26 4.32 6.97
CA GLY A 257 -2.45 5.18 6.12
C GLY A 257 -0.95 5.07 6.40
N GLY A 258 -0.57 4.88 7.67
CA GLY A 258 0.80 4.65 8.11
C GLY A 258 0.95 4.88 9.61
N GLY A 259 2.13 5.33 10.05
CA GLY A 259 2.40 5.62 11.46
C GLY A 259 2.96 4.42 12.24
N GLU A 260 2.73 4.39 13.55
CA GLU A 260 3.33 3.44 14.47
C GLU A 260 2.31 2.70 15.33
N GLY A 261 2.36 1.37 15.36
CA GLY A 261 1.61 0.57 16.33
C GLY A 261 0.09 0.71 16.24
N ASN A 262 -0.46 0.99 15.05
CA ASN A 262 -1.91 1.11 14.87
C ASN A 262 -2.57 -0.25 14.60
N ASN A 263 -3.81 -0.42 15.07
CA ASN A 263 -4.58 -1.66 14.91
C ASN A 263 -5.97 -1.39 14.32
N ALA A 264 -6.23 -1.87 13.10
CA ALA A 264 -7.54 -1.80 12.44
C ALA A 264 -8.12 -3.21 12.30
N SER A 265 -9.08 -3.55 13.16
CA SER A 265 -9.65 -4.90 13.29
C SER A 265 -11.18 -4.93 13.18
N GLY A 266 -11.78 -3.89 12.60
CA GLY A 266 -13.19 -3.87 12.21
C GLY A 266 -13.33 -3.71 10.70
N ASP A 267 -14.38 -4.29 10.10
CA ASP A 267 -14.60 -4.17 8.66
C ASP A 267 -14.79 -2.69 8.26
N TYR A 268 -14.15 -2.26 7.18
CA TYR A 268 -14.14 -0.87 6.74
C TYR A 268 -13.56 0.12 7.77
N ALA A 269 -12.83 -0.34 8.78
CA ALA A 269 -12.18 0.55 9.75
C ALA A 269 -11.06 1.37 9.09
N VAL A 270 -10.92 2.63 9.49
CA VAL A 270 -9.92 3.55 8.95
C VAL A 270 -9.08 4.16 10.05
N ILE A 271 -7.76 4.06 9.92
CA ILE A 271 -6.79 4.82 10.72
C ILE A 271 -5.92 5.60 9.74
N PRO A 272 -6.08 6.93 9.61
CA PRO A 272 -5.30 7.70 8.64
C PRO A 272 -3.80 7.73 8.98
N GLY A 273 -3.44 7.50 10.24
CA GLY A 273 -2.06 7.40 10.71
C GLY A 273 -1.94 7.77 12.18
N GLY A 274 -0.74 8.18 12.58
CA GLY A 274 -0.42 8.53 13.97
C GLY A 274 0.12 7.33 14.76
N SER A 275 -0.03 7.34 16.08
CA SER A 275 0.59 6.33 16.94
C SER A 275 -0.39 5.67 17.90
N SER A 276 -0.34 4.34 17.97
CA SER A 276 -1.06 3.51 18.94
C SER A 276 -2.60 3.66 18.90
N ASN A 277 -3.17 3.92 17.72
CA ASN A 277 -4.63 3.99 17.55
C ASN A 277 -5.25 2.60 17.37
N SER A 278 -6.52 2.46 17.74
CA SER A 278 -7.28 1.20 17.60
C SER A 278 -8.67 1.48 17.04
N ALA A 279 -9.05 0.79 15.97
CA ALA A 279 -10.35 0.88 15.32
C ALA A 279 -10.90 -0.56 15.15
N THR A 280 -11.73 -1.00 16.09
CA THR A 280 -11.99 -2.45 16.30
C THR A 280 -13.37 -2.93 15.88
N MET A 281 -14.28 -2.02 15.54
CA MET A 281 -15.64 -2.36 15.09
C MET A 281 -15.88 -1.83 13.69
N SER A 282 -16.91 -2.35 13.01
CA SER A 282 -17.20 -1.96 11.63
C SER A 282 -17.47 -0.46 11.51
N TYR A 283 -17.00 0.14 10.42
CA TYR A 283 -17.18 1.56 10.10
C TYR A 283 -16.58 2.54 11.12
N THR A 284 -15.51 2.16 11.81
CA THR A 284 -14.83 3.01 12.79
C THR A 284 -13.74 3.88 12.16
N LEU A 285 -13.48 5.04 12.78
CA LEU A 285 -12.35 5.90 12.45
C LEU A 285 -11.58 6.27 13.71
N ALA A 286 -10.28 5.99 13.77
CA ALA A 286 -9.42 6.39 14.89
C ALA A 286 -8.19 7.16 14.37
N ALA A 287 -7.95 8.38 14.85
CA ALA A 287 -6.87 9.22 14.35
C ALA A 287 -6.08 9.93 15.47
N GLY A 288 -4.79 10.16 15.23
CA GLY A 288 -3.91 10.93 16.11
C GLY A 288 -3.07 10.03 17.02
N ARG A 289 -3.10 10.23 18.34
CA ARG A 289 -2.38 9.36 19.29
C ARG A 289 -3.33 8.72 20.30
N ARG A 290 -3.26 7.40 20.41
CA ARG A 290 -4.04 6.59 21.38
C ARG A 290 -5.57 6.78 21.31
N ALA A 291 -6.10 7.05 20.12
CA ALA A 291 -7.53 7.04 19.87
C ALA A 291 -8.08 5.60 19.77
N LYS A 292 -9.17 5.28 20.48
CA LYS A 292 -9.77 3.94 20.58
C LYS A 292 -11.23 3.96 20.13
N ALA A 293 -11.47 3.72 18.85
CA ALA A 293 -12.80 3.56 18.28
C ALA A 293 -13.27 2.10 18.45
N ASN A 294 -13.87 1.82 19.61
CA ASN A 294 -14.21 0.48 20.08
C ASN A 294 -15.66 0.06 19.79
N HIS A 295 -16.49 0.97 19.26
CA HIS A 295 -17.92 0.75 19.02
C HIS A 295 -18.26 1.04 17.56
N GLN A 296 -19.28 0.37 17.03
CA GLN A 296 -19.66 0.47 15.62
C GLN A 296 -19.94 1.93 15.22
N GLY A 297 -19.40 2.36 14.08
CA GLY A 297 -19.61 3.72 13.57
C GLY A 297 -18.96 4.83 14.39
N ALA A 298 -18.11 4.51 15.38
CA ALA A 298 -17.47 5.52 16.21
C ALA A 298 -16.27 6.18 15.53
N PHE A 299 -16.19 7.51 15.64
CA PHE A 299 -15.11 8.35 15.13
C PHE A 299 -14.40 8.97 16.33
N VAL A 300 -13.10 8.69 16.50
CA VAL A 300 -12.34 9.10 17.68
C VAL A 300 -11.04 9.78 17.26
N TRP A 301 -10.84 11.03 17.68
CA TRP A 301 -9.62 11.80 17.45
C TRP A 301 -8.91 12.10 18.77
N GLY A 302 -7.62 11.76 18.83
CA GLY A 302 -6.75 12.05 19.97
C GLY A 302 -5.62 13.00 19.61
N ASP A 303 -5.44 14.05 20.39
CA ASP A 303 -4.24 14.91 20.36
C ASP A 303 -2.96 14.16 20.82
N SER A 304 -1.85 14.89 20.99
CA SER A 304 -0.54 14.35 21.34
C SER A 304 -0.44 13.74 22.76
N THR A 305 -1.50 13.82 23.55
CA THR A 305 -1.55 13.31 24.93
C THR A 305 -1.32 11.80 24.95
N ASP A 306 -0.40 11.35 25.82
CA ASP A 306 -0.11 9.93 26.00
C ASP A 306 -1.11 9.24 26.95
N ALA A 307 -2.39 9.27 26.56
CA ALA A 307 -3.45 8.59 27.28
C ALA A 307 -4.47 8.01 26.29
N ASP A 308 -5.12 6.91 26.66
CA ASP A 308 -6.21 6.37 25.85
C ASP A 308 -7.42 7.31 25.85
N PHE A 309 -8.04 7.47 24.68
CA PHE A 309 -9.30 8.17 24.50
C PHE A 309 -10.24 7.28 23.71
N ALA A 310 -11.34 6.85 24.33
CA ALA A 310 -12.14 5.75 23.82
C ALA A 310 -13.62 6.10 23.65
N SER A 311 -14.23 5.57 22.59
CA SER A 311 -15.70 5.50 22.45
C SER A 311 -16.30 4.62 23.54
N SER A 312 -17.50 4.97 23.99
CA SER A 312 -18.30 4.25 24.98
C SER A 312 -19.65 3.73 24.44
N ALA A 313 -20.03 4.10 23.22
CA ALA A 313 -21.24 3.65 22.55
C ALA A 313 -21.11 3.75 21.02
N ASN A 314 -22.05 3.12 20.30
CA ASN A 314 -22.12 3.18 18.85
C ASN A 314 -22.34 4.62 18.34
N ASN A 315 -21.84 4.90 17.14
CA ASN A 315 -22.09 6.13 16.38
C ASN A 315 -21.70 7.43 17.12
N GLN A 316 -20.67 7.37 17.97
CA GLN A 316 -20.13 8.54 18.65
C GLN A 316 -19.07 9.25 17.79
N PHE A 317 -19.07 10.57 17.81
CA PHE A 317 -17.93 11.37 17.38
C PHE A 317 -17.26 12.02 18.59
N LEU A 318 -16.05 11.58 18.91
CA LEU A 318 -15.28 12.02 20.07
C LEU A 318 -13.99 12.70 19.63
N ILE A 319 -13.70 13.86 20.21
CA ILE A 319 -12.45 14.60 19.97
C ILE A 319 -11.81 14.94 21.32
N ARG A 320 -10.56 14.53 21.52
CA ARG A 320 -9.69 15.07 22.56
C ARG A 320 -8.70 16.02 21.91
N ALA A 321 -8.87 17.31 22.18
CA ALA A 321 -7.98 18.36 21.75
C ALA A 321 -7.78 19.35 22.91
N ASN A 322 -6.71 19.18 23.70
CA ASN A 322 -6.41 20.03 24.84
C ASN A 322 -6.17 21.50 24.46
N GLY A 323 -5.77 21.74 23.20
CA GLY A 323 -5.68 23.09 22.61
C GLY A 323 -7.00 23.66 22.10
N GLY A 324 -8.10 22.91 22.17
CA GLY A 324 -9.43 23.28 21.67
C GLY A 324 -9.74 22.78 20.25
N VAL A 325 -11.02 22.86 19.88
CA VAL A 325 -11.57 22.50 18.57
C VAL A 325 -12.05 23.77 17.86
N GLY A 326 -11.47 24.05 16.70
CA GLY A 326 -11.88 25.16 15.84
C GLY A 326 -12.77 24.72 14.69
N VAL A 327 -13.88 25.43 14.45
CA VAL A 327 -14.73 25.28 13.26
C VAL A 327 -14.78 26.62 12.56
N GLY A 328 -14.07 26.74 11.43
CA GLY A 328 -13.79 28.03 10.80
C GLY A 328 -12.73 28.88 11.53
N ALA A 329 -12.08 28.33 12.57
CA ALA A 329 -11.03 28.98 13.36
C ALA A 329 -9.75 28.11 13.41
N ASN A 330 -8.58 28.68 13.12
CA ASN A 330 -7.29 27.97 13.19
C ASN A 330 -6.56 28.15 14.54
N SER A 331 -7.10 29.01 15.42
CA SER A 331 -6.59 29.27 16.77
C SER A 331 -7.77 29.40 17.72
N PRO A 332 -8.37 28.28 18.16
CA PRO A 332 -9.51 28.32 19.06
C PRO A 332 -9.13 28.97 20.40
N ALA A 333 -9.87 30.01 20.81
CA ALA A 333 -9.69 30.69 22.10
C ALA A 333 -10.47 30.02 23.25
N ALA A 334 -11.23 28.97 22.93
CA ALA A 334 -12.02 28.17 23.86
C ALA A 334 -11.99 26.70 23.42
N MET A 335 -12.45 25.78 24.28
CA MET A 335 -12.43 24.34 23.99
C MET A 335 -13.21 23.98 22.70
N VAL A 336 -14.28 24.71 22.39
CA VAL A 336 -14.94 24.68 21.08
C VAL A 336 -15.14 26.12 20.62
N HIS A 337 -14.56 26.50 19.49
CA HIS A 337 -14.66 27.83 18.89
C HIS A 337 -15.19 27.72 17.46
N VAL A 338 -16.39 28.26 17.22
CA VAL A 338 -16.97 28.40 15.87
C VAL A 338 -16.81 29.86 15.43
N SER A 339 -16.17 30.14 14.29
CA SER A 339 -16.02 31.51 13.76
C SER A 339 -16.49 31.66 12.30
N SER A 340 -17.02 32.83 11.95
CA SER A 340 -17.39 33.21 10.58
C SER A 340 -16.29 34.04 9.91
N SER A 341 -16.18 34.01 8.58
CA SER A 341 -15.11 34.64 7.79
C SER A 341 -15.22 36.17 7.63
N GLY A 342 -15.91 36.88 8.54
CA GLY A 342 -16.42 38.22 8.25
C GLY A 342 -15.96 39.38 9.11
N GLY A 343 -15.51 39.19 10.36
CA GLY A 343 -15.45 40.30 11.33
C GLY A 343 -16.87 40.83 11.63
N ASP A 344 -17.30 40.75 12.89
CA ASP A 344 -18.63 41.21 13.36
C ASP A 344 -19.84 40.91 12.45
N SER A 345 -19.92 39.68 11.96
CA SER A 345 -21.20 39.02 11.63
C SER A 345 -21.30 37.78 12.51
N MET A 346 -21.70 38.02 13.77
CA MET A 346 -21.68 37.16 14.95
C MET A 346 -21.48 35.65 14.69
N PRO A 347 -20.44 35.00 15.25
CA PRO A 347 -20.38 33.55 15.28
C PRO A 347 -21.61 32.99 16.02
N GLN A 348 -22.41 32.17 15.32
CA GLN A 348 -23.59 31.53 15.89
C GLN A 348 -23.36 30.03 15.98
N MET A 349 -23.53 29.46 17.18
CA MET A 349 -23.79 28.03 17.34
C MET A 349 -25.26 27.78 16.99
N ARG A 350 -25.57 27.57 15.71
CA ARG A 350 -26.95 27.29 15.27
C ARG A 350 -27.31 25.84 15.60
N LEU A 351 -28.15 25.66 16.60
CA LEU A 351 -28.67 24.36 17.01
C LEU A 351 -30.16 24.31 16.69
N SER A 352 -30.54 23.55 15.65
CA SER A 352 -31.93 23.40 15.22
C SER A 352 -32.66 22.42 16.13
N THR A 353 -33.80 22.81 16.69
CA THR A 353 -34.67 21.94 17.51
C THR A 353 -35.93 21.56 16.75
N THR A 354 -36.49 20.38 17.05
CA THR A 354 -37.86 20.03 16.69
C THR A 354 -38.80 20.29 17.88
N SER A 355 -40.12 20.11 17.69
CA SER A 355 -41.08 20.29 18.78
C SER A 355 -40.81 19.31 19.92
N GLY A 356 -40.28 19.81 21.04
CA GLY A 356 -39.96 19.02 22.23
C GLY A 356 -38.48 18.99 22.59
N ASP A 357 -37.59 19.38 21.68
CA ASP A 357 -36.15 19.50 21.95
C ASP A 357 -35.80 20.89 22.48
N TYR A 358 -34.85 20.96 23.42
CA TYR A 358 -34.32 22.22 23.94
C TYR A 358 -32.81 22.31 23.74
N VAL A 359 -32.34 23.49 23.33
CA VAL A 359 -30.91 23.82 23.31
C VAL A 359 -30.57 24.46 24.64
N ARG A 360 -29.69 23.85 25.43
CA ARG A 360 -29.23 24.38 26.72
C ARG A 360 -27.79 24.87 26.62
N LEU A 361 -27.57 26.17 26.77
CA LEU A 361 -26.26 26.72 27.12
C LEU A 361 -26.16 26.80 28.64
N ARG A 362 -25.24 26.03 29.23
CA ARG A 362 -24.99 26.02 30.68
C ARG A 362 -23.76 26.86 30.98
N LEU A 363 -23.92 27.86 31.85
CA LEU A 363 -22.84 28.65 32.41
C LEU A 363 -22.70 28.27 33.89
N THR A 364 -21.56 27.67 34.27
CA THR A 364 -21.28 27.28 35.66
C THR A 364 -19.93 27.87 36.10
N ASN A 365 -19.84 28.28 37.36
CA ASN A 365 -18.55 28.53 38.03
C ASN A 365 -18.39 27.53 39.18
N ASP A 366 -17.58 26.50 38.97
CA ASP A 366 -17.37 25.39 39.90
C ASP A 366 -16.43 25.75 41.07
N ASN A 367 -15.79 26.92 41.04
CA ASN A 367 -14.84 27.39 42.06
C ASN A 367 -15.48 28.17 43.22
N VAL A 368 -16.81 28.27 43.27
CA VAL A 368 -17.52 28.97 44.37
C VAL A 368 -18.32 27.96 45.17
N SER A 369 -17.75 27.50 46.29
CA SER A 369 -18.41 26.62 47.27
C SER A 369 -19.49 27.37 48.05
N VAL A 370 -20.66 27.57 47.43
CA VAL A 370 -21.87 27.96 48.16
C VAL A 370 -22.68 26.72 48.52
N ALA A 371 -23.12 26.66 49.77
CA ALA A 371 -23.61 25.48 50.49
C ALA A 371 -24.83 24.73 49.91
N ASN A 372 -25.30 25.06 48.71
CA ASN A 372 -26.46 24.43 48.08
C ASN A 372 -26.37 24.36 46.54
N GLY A 373 -25.19 24.19 45.94
CA GLY A 373 -24.91 23.63 44.58
C GLY A 373 -25.60 24.20 43.31
N TYR A 374 -26.65 25.00 43.46
CA TYR A 374 -27.64 25.35 42.45
C TYR A 374 -27.64 26.87 42.16
N ASN A 375 -26.98 27.68 42.99
CA ASN A 375 -27.02 29.14 42.84
C ASN A 375 -25.98 29.70 41.85
N ASN A 376 -25.06 28.88 41.33
CA ASN A 376 -24.00 29.30 40.40
C ASN A 376 -24.20 28.80 38.97
N ARG A 377 -25.37 28.24 38.67
CA ARG A 377 -25.71 27.69 37.36
C ARG A 377 -26.79 28.55 36.71
N TRP A 378 -26.49 29.07 35.53
CA TRP A 378 -27.47 29.71 34.65
C TRP A 378 -27.63 28.83 33.43
N ASP A 379 -28.84 28.34 33.19
CA ASP A 379 -29.16 27.62 31.96
C ASP A 379 -29.99 28.54 31.06
N VAL A 380 -29.55 28.72 29.81
CA VAL A 380 -30.33 29.41 28.77
C VAL A 380 -30.87 28.35 27.82
N GLY A 381 -32.20 28.27 27.73
CA GLY A 381 -32.94 27.30 26.94
C GLY A 381 -33.76 27.97 25.85
N ALA A 382 -33.69 27.48 24.62
CA ALA A 382 -34.64 27.83 23.57
C ALA A 382 -35.40 26.58 23.11
N ILE A 383 -36.72 26.65 23.11
CA ILE A 383 -37.62 25.75 22.37
C ILE A 383 -38.21 26.52 21.19
N SER A 384 -38.88 25.83 20.25
CA SER A 384 -39.43 26.42 19.02
C SER A 384 -40.28 27.69 19.23
N THR A 385 -40.87 27.86 20.41
CA THR A 385 -41.74 28.98 20.77
C THR A 385 -41.42 29.60 22.13
N THR A 386 -40.27 29.36 22.76
CA THR A 386 -39.98 29.97 24.07
C THR A 386 -38.49 30.08 24.30
N PHE A 387 -38.05 31.25 24.75
CA PHE A 387 -36.69 31.48 25.27
C PHE A 387 -36.77 31.63 26.79
N THR A 388 -36.10 30.75 27.53
CA THR A 388 -36.18 30.70 29.00
C THR A 388 -34.78 30.69 29.61
N ILE A 389 -34.55 31.55 30.59
CA ILE A 389 -33.38 31.54 31.48
C ILE A 389 -33.83 30.93 32.81
N TYR A 390 -33.14 29.89 33.25
CA TYR A 390 -33.38 29.22 34.52
C TYR A 390 -32.35 29.65 35.57
N SER A 391 -32.77 29.74 36.82
CA SER A 391 -31.81 29.69 37.93
C SER A 391 -31.46 28.23 38.16
N GLY A 392 -30.27 27.93 38.67
CA GLY A 392 -29.90 26.54 38.89
C GLY A 392 -30.73 25.82 39.96
N LYS A 393 -31.69 26.50 40.63
CA LYS A 393 -32.69 25.86 41.49
C LYS A 393 -33.77 25.20 40.63
N ALA A 394 -34.03 23.92 40.88
CA ALA A 394 -35.04 23.15 40.16
C ALA A 394 -36.39 23.89 40.11
N ASN A 395 -37.00 23.95 38.92
CA ASN A 395 -38.30 24.56 38.63
C ASN A 395 -38.39 26.08 38.87
N GLN A 396 -37.27 26.82 38.85
CA GLN A 396 -37.28 28.29 38.91
C GLN A 396 -36.82 28.93 37.59
N ASN A 397 -37.77 29.47 36.83
CA ASN A 397 -37.48 30.32 35.69
C ASN A 397 -37.12 31.72 36.21
N VAL A 398 -35.98 32.25 35.81
CA VAL A 398 -35.60 33.65 36.07
C VAL A 398 -36.33 34.55 35.08
N MET A 399 -36.38 34.12 33.81
CA MET A 399 -36.97 34.88 32.71
C MET A 399 -37.51 33.93 31.66
N THR A 400 -38.76 34.10 31.22
CA THR A 400 -39.38 33.36 30.12
C THR A 400 -39.92 34.36 29.10
N LEU A 401 -39.54 34.21 27.83
CA LEU A 401 -40.06 34.95 26.69
C LEU A 401 -40.84 33.98 25.81
N THR A 402 -42.14 34.20 25.67
CA THR A 402 -43.03 33.41 24.81
C THR A 402 -43.58 34.32 23.71
N PRO A 403 -43.56 33.93 22.42
CA PRO A 403 -44.24 34.63 21.35
C PRO A 403 -45.75 34.54 21.57
N GLY A 404 -46.38 35.67 21.87
CA GLY A 404 -47.83 35.81 21.94
C GLY A 404 -48.29 36.81 20.88
N GLY A 405 -48.28 36.42 19.61
CA GLY A 405 -48.65 37.34 18.53
C GLY A 405 -47.76 38.59 18.46
N ALA A 406 -48.34 39.77 18.20
CA ALA A 406 -47.62 41.04 18.00
C ALA A 406 -46.81 41.56 19.21
N THR A 407 -46.81 40.87 20.34
CA THR A 407 -46.15 41.29 21.58
C THR A 407 -45.38 40.14 22.25
N ASN A 408 -44.14 40.43 22.64
CA ASN A 408 -43.31 39.53 23.44
C ASN A 408 -43.57 39.79 24.93
N TYR A 409 -43.93 38.76 25.70
CA TYR A 409 -44.12 38.89 27.15
C TYR A 409 -42.82 38.59 27.89
N LEU A 410 -42.43 39.47 28.82
CA LEU A 410 -41.36 39.22 29.80
C LEU A 410 -41.99 38.72 31.10
N ALA A 411 -41.87 37.42 31.39
CA ALA A 411 -42.25 36.85 32.68
C ALA A 411 -40.99 36.64 33.54
N MET A 412 -40.89 37.35 34.65
CA MET A 412 -39.85 37.15 35.67
C MET A 412 -40.39 36.19 36.73
N GLY A 413 -39.57 35.21 37.16
CA GLY A 413 -39.97 34.23 38.17
C GLY A 413 -40.57 34.86 39.44
N ASN A 414 -41.55 34.18 40.05
CA ASN A 414 -42.49 34.67 41.09
C ASN A 414 -43.64 35.58 40.61
N GLY A 415 -44.20 35.30 39.43
CA GLY A 415 -45.52 35.82 39.02
C GLY A 415 -45.54 37.27 38.55
N ALA A 416 -44.37 37.88 38.29
CA ALA A 416 -44.28 39.20 37.70
C ALA A 416 -44.32 39.07 36.17
N THR A 417 -45.46 39.41 35.57
CA THR A 417 -45.61 39.58 34.12
C THR A 417 -45.73 41.07 33.79
N LEU A 418 -45.02 41.53 32.77
CA LEU A 418 -45.22 42.84 32.17
C LEU A 418 -45.91 42.66 30.81
N SER A 419 -47.16 43.10 30.71
CA SER A 419 -47.88 43.16 29.44
C SER A 419 -47.44 44.40 28.65
N ALA A 420 -47.11 44.25 27.37
CA ALA A 420 -46.77 45.39 26.51
C ALA A 420 -47.93 46.40 26.46
N GLY A 421 -47.66 47.63 26.91
CA GLY A 421 -48.62 48.73 27.06
C GLY A 421 -49.24 48.89 28.46
N GLY A 422 -48.95 47.98 29.40
CA GLY A 422 -49.50 48.00 30.76
C GLY A 422 -48.43 48.25 31.83
N THR A 423 -48.80 48.99 32.87
CA THR A 423 -48.06 49.17 34.12
C THR A 423 -47.76 47.82 34.78
N TRP A 424 -46.60 47.73 35.45
CA TRP A 424 -46.20 46.57 36.25
C TRP A 424 -47.33 46.18 37.22
N THR A 425 -47.68 44.90 37.27
CA THR A 425 -48.72 44.45 38.21
C THR A 425 -48.22 44.58 39.66
N ASN A 426 -49.13 44.88 40.60
CA ASN A 426 -48.86 45.25 42.01
C ASN A 426 -47.89 44.35 42.80
N ALA A 427 -47.65 43.11 42.36
CA ALA A 427 -46.68 42.21 42.99
C ALA A 427 -45.22 42.56 42.64
N SER A 428 -44.98 43.09 41.43
CA SER A 428 -43.67 43.48 40.92
C SER A 428 -43.16 44.76 41.57
N ASP A 429 -44.04 45.73 41.81
CA ASP A 429 -43.71 47.03 42.42
C ASP A 429 -43.17 46.87 43.84
N ARG A 430 -43.74 46.00 44.67
CA ARG A 430 -43.36 45.90 46.10
C ARG A 430 -41.89 45.53 46.34
N ASN A 431 -41.27 44.74 45.47
CA ASN A 431 -39.91 44.26 45.67
C ASN A 431 -38.84 45.23 45.15
N ILE A 432 -39.11 45.95 44.06
CA ILE A 432 -38.20 47.02 43.57
C ILE A 432 -38.31 48.26 44.44
N HIS A 433 -39.52 48.61 44.90
CA HIS A 433 -39.69 49.80 45.75
C HIS A 433 -38.89 49.69 47.05
N ARG A 434 -38.76 48.48 47.63
CA ARG A 434 -37.97 48.20 48.84
C ARG A 434 -36.46 48.42 48.65
N ILE A 435 -35.93 48.14 47.45
CA ILE A 435 -34.51 48.34 47.11
C ILE A 435 -34.23 49.82 46.82
N ALA A 436 -35.13 50.51 46.11
CA ALA A 436 -35.02 51.94 45.85
C ALA A 436 -35.12 52.78 47.14
N SER A 437 -35.99 52.39 48.07
CA SER A 437 -36.17 53.09 49.37
C SER A 437 -35.00 52.91 50.33
N SER A 438 -34.28 51.79 50.31
CA SER A 438 -33.06 51.64 51.14
C SER A 438 -31.88 52.45 50.63
N ILE A 439 -31.81 52.74 49.32
CA ILE A 439 -30.75 53.56 48.72
C ILE A 439 -30.99 55.05 49.00
N ILE A 440 -32.26 55.50 49.00
CA ILE A 440 -32.64 56.88 49.31
C ILE A 440 -32.50 57.20 50.81
N ALA A 441 -32.65 56.20 51.70
CA ALA A 441 -32.52 56.40 53.15
C ALA A 441 -31.08 56.71 53.59
N ASN A 442 -30.05 56.24 52.86
CA ASN A 442 -28.63 56.47 53.19
C ASN A 442 -28.04 57.75 52.57
N SER A 443 -28.78 58.49 51.74
CA SER A 443 -28.31 59.75 51.13
C SER A 443 -28.76 61.02 51.86
N LYS A 444 -29.34 60.89 53.06
CA LYS A 444 -29.61 62.03 53.94
C LYS A 444 -28.64 62.01 55.11
N THR A 445 -27.49 62.66 54.94
CA THR A 445 -26.67 63.16 56.04
C THR A 445 -27.53 64.10 56.90
N PRO A 446 -27.52 63.98 58.24
CA PRO A 446 -28.15 64.97 59.11
C PRO A 446 -27.38 66.29 59.03
N LYS A 447 -28.11 67.41 59.06
CA LYS A 447 -27.53 68.73 59.39
C LYS A 447 -27.16 68.78 60.86
#